data_AF-A0A537IN42-F1
#
_entry.id   AF-A0A537IN42-F1
#
_cell.length_a   1.000
_cell.length_b   1.000
_cell.length_c   1.000
_cell.angle_alpha   90.00
_cell.angle_beta   90.00
_cell.angle_gamma   90.00
#
_symmetry.space_group_name_H-M   'P 1'
#
loop_
_entity.id
_entity.type
_entity.pdbx_description
1 polymer ?
#
loop_
_entity_poly.entity_id
_entity_poly.type
_entity_poly.pdbx_seq_one_letter_code
_entity_poly.pdbx_strand_id
1 'polypeptide(L)'
;MKYCIALVFIFSCYFFIACSKPDKPSPSAPGITPAGGNNKVVYIASENGKLYALDAGTGNEVWNFQLNTAGGRTAQFSSPAFAGGIIYVGSTDQNIYAVNASTGKEVWHYKTQSTPGFFYSSPVVADGTVFLPGYENRLYALDAASGVLRWSRDFPREFESSPAYFKNKLFITCKDGVLYGLNASTGNTLWSVGGSGYNWGFDYSISSPCVKDSVVYALTNDIANPAVILNELSTEDGSPHHGGYAAYSVASTSSYITSPAIDDSIVYFGVMEGSLYAVKNGDYMFFNKRWSFKTGGAIYSSPSFDDSTVYVGSNDGFLYAVNKFSGNLKWKFYGESIQIASSPVVSDGVVFVGGSNYVYALYAKDGTVKWQSAAGIPVSSSPCVITKQGAAIHGSVSGMKN
;
A
#
# COMPACT_ATOMS: atom_id res chain seq x y z
N MET A 1 3.99 -30.82 33.75
CA MET A 1 3.23 -30.14 32.68
C MET A 1 2.88 -28.74 33.14
N LYS A 2 3.56 -27.71 32.63
CA LYS A 2 3.18 -26.30 32.84
C LYS A 2 3.24 -25.66 31.46
N TYR A 3 2.08 -25.34 30.91
CA TYR A 3 1.94 -24.65 29.64
C TYR A 3 2.48 -23.23 29.78
N CYS A 4 3.51 -22.91 29.00
CA CYS A 4 3.97 -21.56 28.76
C CYS A 4 3.03 -20.96 27.71
N ILE A 5 2.07 -20.13 28.13
CA ILE A 5 1.32 -19.29 27.21
C ILE A 5 2.27 -18.16 26.83
N ALA A 6 2.97 -18.33 25.71
CA ALA A 6 3.63 -17.24 25.02
C ALA A 6 2.51 -16.33 24.45
N LEU A 7 2.24 -15.23 25.14
CA LEU A 7 1.55 -14.08 24.59
C LEU A 7 2.43 -13.53 23.45
N VAL A 8 2.22 -14.05 22.24
CA VAL A 8 2.66 -13.39 21.02
C VAL A 8 1.79 -12.14 20.90
N PHE A 9 2.34 -10.98 21.23
CA PHE A 9 1.75 -9.71 20.87
C PHE A 9 1.73 -9.65 19.34
N ILE A 10 0.59 -9.98 18.75
CA ILE A 10 0.30 -9.78 17.33
C ILE A 10 0.14 -8.26 17.17
N PHE A 11 1.26 -7.55 16.99
CA PHE A 11 1.20 -6.28 16.28
C PHE A 11 0.90 -6.65 14.84
N SER A 12 -0.37 -6.56 14.49
CA SER A 12 -0.85 -6.62 13.12
C SER A 12 -0.18 -5.48 12.36
N CYS A 13 0.95 -5.79 11.71
CA CYS A 13 1.70 -4.81 10.97
C CYS A 13 1.00 -4.60 9.62
N TYR A 14 0.07 -3.64 9.60
CA TYR A 14 -0.72 -3.32 8.42
C TYR A 14 0.08 -2.44 7.46
N PHE A 15 0.56 -3.02 6.36
CA PHE A 15 1.26 -2.26 5.32
C PHE A 15 0.31 -1.97 4.16
N PHE A 16 -0.26 -0.78 4.25
CA PHE A 16 -1.11 -0.17 3.23
C PHE A 16 -0.28 0.49 2.14
N ILE A 17 -0.78 0.60 0.91
CA ILE A 17 -0.01 1.14 -0.22
C ILE A 17 -0.67 2.40 -0.77
N ALA A 18 0.18 3.40 -1.01
CA ALA A 18 -0.18 4.66 -1.61
C ALA A 18 -0.41 4.51 -3.13
N CYS A 19 -1.46 5.15 -3.64
CA CYS A 19 -1.73 5.25 -5.07
C CYS A 19 -1.47 6.70 -5.51
N SER A 20 -0.45 6.93 -6.34
CA SER A 20 -0.16 8.27 -6.88
C SER A 20 -0.05 8.22 -8.39
N LYS A 21 -0.75 9.15 -9.07
CA LYS A 21 -0.51 9.47 -10.46
C LYS A 21 0.46 10.66 -10.49
N PRO A 22 1.74 10.49 -10.83
CA PRO A 22 2.63 11.63 -11.00
C PRO A 22 2.21 12.37 -12.28
N ASP A 23 1.50 13.49 -12.13
CA ASP A 23 1.10 14.32 -13.28
C ASP A 23 2.32 15.07 -13.88
N LYS A 24 3.45 15.15 -13.16
CA LYS A 24 4.76 15.66 -13.63
C LYS A 24 5.93 15.00 -12.86
N PRO A 25 7.12 14.85 -13.45
CA PRO A 25 8.31 14.57 -12.66
C PRO A 25 8.49 15.67 -11.62
N SER A 26 8.63 15.29 -10.34
CA SER A 26 9.06 16.19 -9.27
C SER A 26 10.30 16.97 -9.72
N PRO A 27 10.48 18.25 -9.33
CA PRO A 27 11.72 18.95 -9.61
C PRO A 27 12.89 18.08 -9.14
N SER A 28 13.82 17.85 -10.07
CA SER A 28 15.06 17.14 -9.77
C SER A 28 15.78 17.90 -8.66
N ALA A 29 16.14 17.20 -7.58
CA ALA A 29 17.15 17.73 -6.69
C ALA A 29 18.41 17.99 -7.54
N PRO A 30 19.04 19.17 -7.43
CA PRO A 30 20.21 19.48 -8.24
C PRO A 30 21.32 18.46 -7.95
N GLY A 31 21.71 17.69 -8.98
CA GLY A 31 22.88 16.81 -8.93
C GLY A 31 22.64 15.30 -8.90
N ILE A 32 21.41 14.80 -9.02
CA ILE A 32 21.17 13.34 -9.05
C ILE A 32 21.07 12.83 -10.49
N THR A 33 22.22 12.64 -11.13
CA THR A 33 22.33 11.69 -12.25
C THR A 33 22.35 10.28 -11.63
N PRO A 34 21.58 9.29 -12.11
CA PRO A 34 21.68 7.92 -11.62
C PRO A 34 23.08 7.39 -11.89
N ALA A 35 23.96 7.45 -10.88
CA ALA A 35 25.27 6.84 -10.95
C ALA A 35 25.13 5.40 -10.46
N GLY A 36 24.96 4.46 -11.39
CA GLY A 36 24.99 3.03 -11.07
C GLY A 36 24.09 2.14 -11.93
N GLY A 37 24.50 1.87 -13.17
CA GLY A 37 24.07 0.69 -13.94
C GLY A 37 22.68 0.78 -14.60
N ASN A 38 22.55 0.16 -15.76
CA ASN A 38 21.30 -0.01 -16.50
C ASN A 38 20.28 -0.96 -15.82
N ASN A 39 20.43 -1.21 -14.50
CA ASN A 39 19.69 -2.23 -13.76
C ASN A 39 18.59 -1.61 -12.91
N LYS A 40 17.42 -2.25 -12.94
CA LYS A 40 16.27 -1.88 -12.11
C LYS A 40 16.58 -2.22 -10.65
N VAL A 41 16.08 -1.42 -9.73
CA VAL A 41 16.26 -1.59 -8.28
C VAL A 41 14.91 -1.80 -7.61
N VAL A 42 14.87 -2.72 -6.66
CA VAL A 42 13.73 -3.00 -5.78
C VAL A 42 14.05 -2.44 -4.40
N TYR A 43 13.19 -1.58 -3.87
CA TYR A 43 13.31 -1.05 -2.51
C TYR A 43 12.31 -1.73 -1.60
N ILE A 44 12.75 -2.18 -0.44
CA ILE A 44 11.91 -2.91 0.50
C ILE A 44 12.38 -2.71 1.93
N ALA A 45 11.43 -2.52 2.85
CA ALA A 45 11.70 -2.40 4.27
C ALA A 45 11.51 -3.75 4.98
N SER A 46 12.42 -4.09 5.88
CA SER A 46 12.32 -5.28 6.74
C SER A 46 12.14 -4.86 8.20
N GLU A 47 11.49 -5.72 8.99
CA GLU A 47 11.31 -5.51 10.43
C GLU A 47 12.62 -5.55 11.23
N ASN A 48 13.74 -5.89 10.60
CA ASN A 48 15.09 -5.73 11.17
C ASN A 48 15.55 -4.26 11.25
N GLY A 49 14.73 -3.31 10.80
CA GLY A 49 15.03 -1.88 10.80
C GLY A 49 15.94 -1.43 9.66
N LYS A 50 15.98 -2.21 8.57
CA LYS A 50 16.65 -1.84 7.33
C LYS A 50 15.67 -1.56 6.21
N LEU A 51 15.97 -0.49 5.47
CA LEU A 51 15.50 -0.26 4.11
C LEU A 51 16.57 -0.78 3.16
N TYR A 52 16.22 -1.77 2.35
CA TYR A 52 17.12 -2.39 1.37
C TYR A 52 16.86 -1.82 -0.02
N ALA A 53 17.94 -1.68 -0.79
CA ALA A 53 17.91 -1.59 -2.24
C ALA A 53 18.54 -2.86 -2.82
N LEU A 54 17.77 -3.60 -3.60
CA LEU A 54 18.18 -4.85 -4.23
C LEU A 54 18.22 -4.70 -5.74
N ASP A 55 19.22 -5.26 -6.39
CA ASP A 55 19.25 -5.37 -7.85
C ASP A 55 18.09 -6.28 -8.31
N ALA A 56 17.18 -5.76 -9.13
CA ALA A 56 15.98 -6.50 -9.53
C ALA A 56 16.28 -7.71 -10.44
N GLY A 57 17.45 -7.74 -11.06
CA GLY A 57 17.91 -8.84 -11.90
C GLY A 57 18.39 -10.04 -11.10
N THR A 58 19.09 -9.77 -9.99
CA THR A 58 19.91 -10.75 -9.26
C THR A 58 19.49 -10.94 -7.80
N GLY A 59 18.81 -9.98 -7.20
CA GLY A 59 18.48 -9.96 -5.76
C GLY A 59 19.62 -9.53 -4.85
N ASN A 60 20.78 -9.18 -5.42
CA ASN A 60 21.94 -8.73 -4.66
C ASN A 60 21.67 -7.36 -4.03
N GLU A 61 22.09 -7.21 -2.78
CA GLU A 61 22.04 -5.91 -2.09
C GLU A 61 22.95 -4.90 -2.81
N VAL A 62 22.35 -3.78 -3.22
CA VAL A 62 23.06 -2.61 -3.74
C VAL A 62 23.50 -1.72 -2.57
N TRP A 63 22.57 -1.45 -1.66
CA TRP A 63 22.81 -0.75 -0.41
C TRP A 63 21.71 -1.08 0.61
N ASN A 64 21.97 -0.80 1.89
CA ASN A 64 20.95 -0.75 2.94
C ASN A 64 21.07 0.53 3.78
N PHE A 65 19.95 1.03 4.26
CA PHE A 65 19.84 2.12 5.23
C PHE A 65 19.28 1.54 6.53
N GLN A 66 20.06 1.60 7.61
CA GLN A 66 19.76 0.97 8.90
C GLN A 66 19.45 2.03 9.96
N LEU A 67 18.38 1.81 10.71
CA LEU A 67 18.10 2.59 11.93
C LEU A 67 18.96 2.09 13.09
N ASN A 68 19.58 3.02 13.81
CA ASN A 68 20.25 2.74 15.07
C ASN A 68 19.23 2.77 16.20
N THR A 69 18.81 1.62 16.71
CA THR A 69 17.91 1.59 17.87
C THR A 69 18.64 1.44 19.18
N ALA A 70 18.37 2.36 20.11
CA ALA A 70 18.74 2.20 21.51
C ALA A 70 17.69 1.35 22.24
N GLY A 71 18.12 0.39 23.07
CA GLY A 71 17.21 -0.34 23.98
C GLY A 71 16.57 -1.62 23.45
N GLY A 72 17.07 -2.21 22.35
CA GLY A 72 16.76 -3.59 21.96
C GLY A 72 15.41 -3.82 21.24
N ARG A 73 14.66 -2.76 20.91
CA ARG A 73 13.54 -2.84 19.95
C ARG A 73 14.03 -2.40 18.58
N THR A 74 13.80 -3.17 17.52
CA THR A 74 14.10 -2.73 16.14
C THR A 74 12.99 -1.81 15.66
N ALA A 75 13.35 -0.58 15.29
CA ALA A 75 12.42 0.35 14.68
C ALA A 75 12.09 -0.17 13.27
N GLN A 76 10.84 -0.05 12.87
CA GLN A 76 10.35 -0.52 11.57
C GLN A 76 10.14 0.67 10.65
N PHE A 77 10.29 0.44 9.35
CA PHE A 77 9.92 1.41 8.32
C PHE A 77 8.55 1.06 7.73
N SER A 78 7.80 2.08 7.31
CA SER A 78 6.66 1.90 6.41
C SER A 78 7.11 1.52 5.00
N SER A 79 6.16 1.17 4.11
CA SER A 79 6.54 0.84 2.73
C SER A 79 7.10 2.08 2.00
N PRO A 80 8.16 1.91 1.19
CA PRO A 80 8.84 3.04 0.55
C PRO A 80 8.04 3.66 -0.60
N ALA A 81 8.07 5.00 -0.68
CA ALA A 81 7.64 5.78 -1.84
C ALA A 81 8.84 6.35 -2.59
N PHE A 82 8.87 6.27 -3.93
CA PHE A 82 9.95 6.85 -4.72
C PHE A 82 9.45 8.06 -5.51
N ALA A 83 10.20 9.17 -5.45
CA ALA A 83 10.00 10.30 -6.35
C ALA A 83 11.31 11.09 -6.56
N GLY A 84 11.61 11.41 -7.82
CA GLY A 84 12.70 12.32 -8.16
C GLY A 84 14.10 11.86 -7.71
N GLY A 85 14.36 10.55 -7.65
CA GLY A 85 15.64 10.01 -7.18
C GLY A 85 15.75 9.84 -5.66
N ILE A 86 14.65 10.03 -4.93
CA ILE A 86 14.60 9.95 -3.46
C ILE A 86 13.55 8.90 -3.05
N ILE A 87 13.90 8.10 -2.04
CA ILE A 87 13.01 7.19 -1.34
C ILE A 87 12.53 7.86 -0.06
N TYR A 88 11.22 7.88 0.15
CA TYR A 88 10.58 8.41 1.34
C TYR A 88 9.96 7.26 2.13
N VAL A 89 10.23 7.23 3.43
CA VAL A 89 9.70 6.22 4.36
C VAL A 89 9.38 6.87 5.70
N GLY A 90 8.30 6.43 6.34
CA GLY A 90 8.07 6.69 7.76
C GLY A 90 8.72 5.63 8.62
N SER A 91 8.98 5.92 9.90
CA SER A 91 9.46 4.92 10.84
C SER A 91 8.77 4.99 12.20
N THR A 92 8.77 3.86 12.92
CA THR A 92 8.35 3.78 14.33
C THR A 92 9.34 4.48 15.28
N ASP A 93 10.46 5.00 14.79
CA ASP A 93 11.39 5.82 15.58
C ASP A 93 11.00 7.31 15.64
N GLN A 94 9.80 7.65 15.15
CA GLN A 94 9.21 8.99 15.13
C GLN A 94 9.70 9.91 14.01
N ASN A 95 10.41 9.36 13.03
CA ASN A 95 10.92 10.14 11.89
C ASN A 95 10.26 9.76 10.56
N ILE A 96 10.25 10.76 9.67
CA ILE A 96 10.03 10.61 8.24
C ILE A 96 11.37 10.84 7.56
N TYR A 97 11.86 9.86 6.81
CA TYR A 97 13.15 9.91 6.14
C TYR A 97 13.01 10.12 4.64
N ALA A 98 13.93 10.90 4.08
CA ALA A 98 14.25 10.93 2.67
C ALA A 98 15.65 10.35 2.46
N VAL A 99 15.76 9.34 1.62
CA VAL A 99 16.99 8.58 1.35
C VAL A 99 17.29 8.64 -0.14
N ASN A 100 18.53 8.95 -0.50
CA ASN A 100 18.95 8.99 -1.90
C ASN A 100 18.87 7.58 -2.50
N ALA A 101 18.08 7.42 -3.57
CA ALA A 101 17.77 6.11 -4.14
C ALA A 101 19.00 5.40 -4.72
N SER A 102 19.98 6.15 -5.23
CA SER A 102 21.18 5.56 -5.84
C SER A 102 22.25 5.18 -4.82
N THR A 103 22.28 5.83 -3.66
CA THR A 103 23.41 5.70 -2.71
C THR A 103 23.02 5.18 -1.33
N GLY A 104 21.73 5.16 -0.98
CA GLY A 104 21.25 4.78 0.35
C GLY A 104 21.56 5.80 1.45
N LYS A 105 22.10 6.97 1.10
CA LYS A 105 22.42 8.03 2.06
C LYS A 105 21.19 8.85 2.40
N GLU A 106 21.03 9.17 3.68
CA GLU A 106 20.01 10.11 4.13
C GLU A 106 20.21 11.48 3.45
N VAL A 107 19.12 12.04 2.93
CA VAL A 107 19.04 13.41 2.40
C VAL A 107 18.56 14.35 3.50
N TRP A 108 17.45 13.97 4.15
CA TRP A 108 16.89 14.67 5.30
C TRP A 108 16.04 13.70 6.12
N HIS A 109 15.77 14.06 7.37
CA HIS A 109 14.68 13.48 8.15
C HIS A 109 13.88 14.57 8.86
N TYR A 110 12.60 14.31 9.07
CA TYR A 110 11.71 15.13 9.88
C TYR A 110 11.32 14.33 11.13
N LYS A 111 11.74 14.84 12.29
CA LYS A 111 11.38 14.26 13.59
C LYS A 111 10.06 14.84 14.09
N THR A 112 9.07 13.98 14.33
CA THR A 112 7.83 14.41 14.95
C THR A 112 8.04 14.76 16.42
N GLN A 113 7.22 15.68 16.93
CA GLN A 113 7.19 16.03 18.36
C GLN A 113 6.04 15.30 19.10
N SER A 114 5.40 14.35 18.43
CA SER A 114 4.20 13.65 18.90
C SER A 114 4.58 12.29 19.48
N THR A 115 3.84 11.82 20.48
CA THR A 115 4.00 10.47 21.06
C THR A 115 2.67 9.70 20.90
N PRO A 116 2.67 8.47 20.36
CA PRO A 116 3.86 7.66 20.05
C PRO A 116 4.61 8.08 18.77
N GLY A 117 3.98 8.86 17.87
CA GLY A 117 4.62 9.40 16.65
C GLY A 117 5.02 8.34 15.62
N PHE A 118 4.37 7.17 15.63
CA PHE A 118 4.75 6.05 14.77
C PHE A 118 4.16 6.17 13.37
N PHE A 119 4.92 5.74 12.36
CA PHE A 119 4.47 5.71 10.98
C PHE A 119 4.42 4.29 10.43
N TYR A 120 3.21 3.80 10.18
CA TYR A 120 2.96 2.45 9.62
C TYR A 120 2.53 2.49 8.15
N SER A 121 1.79 3.54 7.74
CA SER A 121 1.28 3.69 6.38
C SER A 121 2.33 4.19 5.40
N SER A 122 2.11 3.93 4.11
CA SER A 122 3.01 4.37 3.04
C SER A 122 2.84 5.87 2.73
N PRO A 123 3.93 6.59 2.40
CA PRO A 123 3.84 7.97 1.94
C PRO A 123 3.27 8.06 0.52
N VAL A 124 2.62 9.19 0.22
CA VAL A 124 2.41 9.67 -1.15
C VAL A 124 3.34 10.83 -1.40
N VAL A 125 4.00 10.86 -2.57
CA VAL A 125 4.79 12.00 -2.99
C VAL A 125 4.22 12.57 -4.27
N ALA A 126 3.76 13.81 -4.22
CA ALA A 126 3.17 14.50 -5.37
C ALA A 126 3.36 16.01 -5.28
N ASP A 127 3.55 16.67 -6.42
CA ASP A 127 3.72 18.12 -6.54
C ASP A 127 4.73 18.71 -5.54
N GLY A 128 5.86 18.02 -5.41
CA GLY A 128 6.96 18.40 -4.51
C GLY A 128 6.61 18.30 -3.03
N THR A 129 5.59 17.52 -2.66
CA THR A 129 5.15 17.34 -1.28
C THR A 129 5.09 15.85 -0.91
N VAL A 130 5.58 15.50 0.27
CA VAL A 130 5.43 14.18 0.89
C VAL A 130 4.25 14.23 1.85
N PHE A 131 3.26 13.40 1.62
CA PHE A 131 2.09 13.23 2.49
C PHE A 131 2.19 11.90 3.22
N LEU A 132 2.15 11.95 4.55
CA LEU A 132 2.27 10.75 5.37
C LEU A 132 1.38 10.84 6.62
N PRO A 133 0.47 9.88 6.83
CA PRO A 133 -0.31 9.82 8.05
C PRO A 133 0.50 9.14 9.17
N GLY A 134 0.50 9.78 10.34
CA GLY A 134 1.03 9.23 11.59
C GLY A 134 -0.06 8.53 12.41
N TYR A 135 0.35 7.58 13.24
CA TYR A 135 -0.52 6.82 14.12
C TYR A 135 -1.20 7.69 15.19
N GLU A 136 -0.66 8.87 15.46
CA GLU A 136 -1.21 9.88 16.39
C GLU A 136 -2.39 10.69 15.82
N ASN A 137 -3.08 10.16 14.80
CA ASN A 137 -4.22 10.79 14.14
C ASN A 137 -3.86 12.06 13.35
N ARG A 138 -2.60 12.22 12.95
CA ARG A 138 -2.13 13.42 12.25
C ARG A 138 -1.64 13.12 10.86
N LEU A 139 -2.09 13.89 9.87
CA LEU A 139 -1.56 13.87 8.52
C LEU A 139 -0.51 14.97 8.36
N TYR A 140 0.67 14.60 7.88
CA TYR A 140 1.78 15.52 7.61
C TYR A 140 1.92 15.78 6.11
N ALA A 141 2.25 17.02 5.77
CA ALA A 141 2.70 17.42 4.44
C ALA A 141 4.05 18.12 4.55
N LEU A 142 5.10 17.48 4.04
CA LEU A 142 6.46 17.99 4.04
C LEU A 142 6.88 18.37 2.64
N ASP A 143 7.67 19.42 2.49
CA ASP A 143 8.37 19.70 1.26
C ASP A 143 9.30 18.54 0.90
N ALA A 144 9.16 17.99 -0.30
CA ALA A 144 9.88 16.79 -0.70
C ALA A 144 11.41 17.01 -0.81
N ALA A 145 11.84 18.22 -1.19
CA ALA A 145 13.25 18.52 -1.35
C ALA A 145 13.96 18.76 -0.01
N SER A 146 13.29 19.42 0.93
CA SER A 146 13.91 19.93 2.17
C SER A 146 13.45 19.24 3.45
N GLY A 147 12.34 18.50 3.42
CA GLY A 147 11.72 17.93 4.62
C GLY A 147 11.02 18.96 5.51
N VAL A 148 10.95 20.23 5.09
CA VAL A 148 10.28 21.30 5.85
C VAL A 148 8.78 21.05 5.90
N LEU A 149 8.20 21.13 7.09
CA LEU A 149 6.76 21.02 7.30
C LEU A 149 6.03 22.16 6.56
N ARG A 150 5.19 21.80 5.59
CA ARG A 150 4.30 22.73 4.89
C ARG A 150 3.02 22.94 5.67
N TRP A 151 2.38 21.83 6.05
CA TRP A 151 1.22 21.82 6.92
C TRP A 151 1.09 20.46 7.60
N SER A 152 0.29 20.43 8.65
CA SER A 152 -0.16 19.19 9.26
C SER A 152 -1.53 19.40 9.88
N ARG A 153 -2.28 18.32 10.01
CA ARG A 153 -3.67 18.39 10.46
C ARG A 153 -4.04 17.16 11.27
N ASP A 154 -4.72 17.39 12.39
CA ASP A 154 -5.27 16.36 13.25
C ASP A 154 -6.64 15.88 12.75
N PHE A 155 -6.91 14.61 12.99
CA PHE A 155 -8.14 13.90 12.66
C PHE A 155 -8.73 13.26 13.92
N PRO A 156 -10.04 12.94 13.93
CA PRO A 156 -10.69 12.39 15.12
C PRO A 156 -10.10 11.05 15.57
N ARG A 157 -9.55 10.27 14.63
CA ARG A 157 -9.02 8.92 14.86
C ARG A 157 -7.80 8.61 14.01
N GLU A 158 -7.16 7.49 14.31
CA GLU A 158 -5.95 7.05 13.67
C GLU A 158 -6.18 6.64 12.20
N PHE A 159 -5.08 6.59 11.46
CA PHE A 159 -5.07 6.10 10.09
C PHE A 159 -4.56 4.67 10.04
N GLU A 160 -5.33 3.80 9.41
CA GLU A 160 -4.90 2.48 8.92
C GLU A 160 -5.01 2.47 7.39
N SER A 161 -4.59 3.56 6.75
CA SER A 161 -4.62 3.67 5.30
C SER A 161 -3.47 4.52 4.81
N SER A 162 -3.05 4.26 3.57
CA SER A 162 -2.16 5.15 2.84
C SER A 162 -3.00 6.10 1.99
N PRO A 163 -2.63 7.38 1.88
CA PRO A 163 -3.37 8.32 1.06
C PRO A 163 -3.29 7.95 -0.43
N ALA A 164 -4.25 8.46 -1.21
CA ALA A 164 -4.16 8.52 -2.67
C ALA A 164 -4.17 9.98 -3.13
N TYR A 165 -3.55 10.25 -4.28
CA TYR A 165 -3.43 11.60 -4.83
C TYR A 165 -3.92 11.72 -6.26
N PHE A 166 -4.64 12.81 -6.54
CA PHE A 166 -5.05 13.19 -7.88
C PHE A 166 -5.29 14.71 -7.97
N LYS A 167 -4.63 15.40 -8.91
CA LYS A 167 -4.87 16.82 -9.24
C LYS A 167 -5.02 17.74 -8.01
N ASN A 168 -4.00 17.82 -7.15
CA ASN A 168 -3.97 18.64 -5.93
C ASN A 168 -5.03 18.24 -4.87
N LYS A 169 -5.48 16.99 -4.91
CA LYS A 169 -6.37 16.43 -3.91
C LYS A 169 -5.79 15.16 -3.31
N LEU A 170 -5.97 15.00 -2.01
CA LEU A 170 -5.66 13.79 -1.28
C LEU A 170 -6.94 13.09 -0.87
N PHE A 171 -6.95 11.77 -0.98
CA PHE A 171 -8.03 10.93 -0.50
C PHE A 171 -7.46 10.02 0.57
N ILE A 172 -8.09 9.98 1.72
CA ILE A 172 -7.63 9.17 2.84
C ILE A 172 -8.83 8.71 3.67
N THR A 173 -8.79 7.46 4.10
CA THR A 173 -9.79 6.90 5.00
C THR A 173 -9.26 6.96 6.43
N CYS A 174 -10.10 7.37 7.37
CA CYS A 174 -9.78 7.43 8.80
C CYS A 174 -10.69 6.46 9.59
N LYS A 175 -10.18 5.93 10.71
CA LYS A 175 -10.93 4.98 11.55
C LYS A 175 -12.16 5.57 12.24
N ASP A 176 -12.39 6.86 12.07
CA ASP A 176 -13.66 7.50 12.38
C ASP A 176 -14.80 7.08 11.42
N GLY A 177 -14.50 6.25 10.41
CA GLY A 177 -15.45 5.76 9.42
C GLY A 177 -15.65 6.72 8.24
N VAL A 178 -14.74 7.67 8.04
CA VAL A 178 -14.87 8.71 7.02
C VAL A 178 -13.80 8.56 5.94
N LEU A 179 -14.23 8.65 4.69
CA LEU A 179 -13.37 8.93 3.54
C LEU A 179 -13.33 10.44 3.31
N TYR A 180 -12.15 11.02 3.46
CA TYR A 180 -11.90 12.45 3.27
C TYR A 180 -11.33 12.72 1.88
N GLY A 181 -11.90 13.71 1.18
CA GLY A 181 -11.27 14.41 0.08
C GLY A 181 -10.70 15.74 0.58
N LEU A 182 -9.39 15.91 0.49
CA LEU A 182 -8.65 17.05 1.04
C LEU A 182 -7.98 17.83 -0.08
N ASN A 183 -7.86 19.14 0.08
CA ASN A 183 -6.99 19.96 -0.74
C ASN A 183 -5.53 19.68 -0.33
N ALA A 184 -4.71 19.16 -1.24
CA ALA A 184 -3.36 18.69 -0.91
C ALA A 184 -2.41 19.84 -0.54
N SER A 185 -2.64 21.04 -1.06
CA SER A 185 -1.80 22.21 -0.74
C SER A 185 -2.05 22.77 0.65
N THR A 186 -3.26 22.59 1.20
CA THR A 186 -3.68 23.27 2.45
C THR A 186 -4.06 22.30 3.58
N GLY A 187 -4.35 21.04 3.26
CA GLY A 187 -4.89 20.05 4.20
C GLY A 187 -6.38 20.25 4.53
N ASN A 188 -7.04 21.25 3.94
CA ASN A 188 -8.46 21.54 4.19
C ASN A 188 -9.36 20.47 3.57
N THR A 189 -10.45 20.12 4.26
CA THR A 189 -11.48 19.24 3.71
C THR A 189 -12.19 19.93 2.55
N LEU A 190 -12.21 19.27 1.39
CA LEU A 190 -13.07 19.63 0.26
C LEU A 190 -14.43 18.97 0.41
N TRP A 191 -14.41 17.67 0.73
CA TRP A 191 -15.59 16.87 0.98
C TRP A 191 -15.24 15.71 1.91
N SER A 192 -16.25 15.12 2.53
CA SER A 192 -16.11 13.93 3.37
C SER A 192 -17.37 13.09 3.26
N VAL A 193 -17.19 11.78 3.14
CA VAL A 193 -18.29 10.81 3.07
C VAL A 193 -18.11 9.78 4.17
N GLY A 194 -19.17 9.53 4.94
CA GLY A 194 -19.15 8.69 6.14
C GLY A 194 -19.25 9.51 7.44
N GLY A 195 -19.28 8.83 8.59
CA GLY A 195 -19.35 9.44 9.92
C GLY A 195 -20.74 9.45 10.59
N SER A 196 -20.76 9.78 11.88
CA SER A 196 -21.89 9.67 12.83
C SER A 196 -23.06 10.63 12.55
N GLY A 197 -23.81 10.32 11.49
CA GLY A 197 -25.09 10.94 11.10
C GLY A 197 -25.94 10.01 10.24
N TYR A 198 -25.31 9.04 9.60
CA TYR A 198 -25.91 7.74 9.26
C TYR A 198 -25.50 6.76 10.37
N ASN A 199 -26.32 5.76 10.70
CA ASN A 199 -26.02 4.76 11.75
C ASN A 199 -24.79 3.90 11.36
N TRP A 200 -23.60 4.49 11.54
CA TRP A 200 -22.28 3.90 11.36
C TRP A 200 -21.57 3.91 12.73
N GLY A 201 -22.04 3.07 13.66
CA GLY A 201 -21.35 2.79 14.91
C GLY A 201 -20.44 1.57 14.77
N PHE A 202 -19.25 1.65 15.37
CA PHE A 202 -18.23 0.60 15.57
C PHE A 202 -17.09 0.50 14.54
N ASP A 203 -15.94 0.00 15.01
CA ASP A 203 -14.60 0.08 14.39
C ASP A 203 -14.56 -0.24 12.90
N TYR A 204 -14.48 0.82 12.09
CA TYR A 204 -14.36 0.70 10.65
C TYR A 204 -12.97 0.25 10.26
N SER A 205 -12.90 -0.92 9.66
CA SER A 205 -11.77 -1.28 8.83
C SER A 205 -12.00 -0.68 7.46
N ILE A 206 -11.03 0.13 7.08
CA ILE A 206 -11.05 0.94 5.89
C ILE A 206 -9.82 0.59 5.08
N SER A 207 -9.99 0.53 3.77
CA SER A 207 -8.85 0.28 2.90
C SER A 207 -8.17 1.57 2.46
N SER A 208 -6.97 1.46 1.91
CA SER A 208 -6.37 2.60 1.23
C SER A 208 -7.15 2.89 -0.05
N PRO A 209 -7.57 4.13 -0.28
CA PRO A 209 -8.24 4.47 -1.52
C PRO A 209 -7.28 4.30 -2.70
N CYS A 210 -7.82 4.01 -3.88
CA CYS A 210 -7.11 4.18 -5.14
C CYS A 210 -7.90 5.10 -6.07
N VAL A 211 -7.20 5.75 -7.01
CA VAL A 211 -7.84 6.71 -7.92
C VAL A 211 -7.60 6.28 -9.35
N LYS A 212 -8.66 6.29 -10.16
CA LYS A 212 -8.60 6.10 -11.61
C LYS A 212 -9.63 6.99 -12.28
N ASP A 213 -9.25 7.64 -13.37
CA ASP A 213 -10.14 8.43 -14.23
C ASP A 213 -11.04 9.44 -13.49
N SER A 214 -10.48 10.13 -12.49
CA SER A 214 -11.17 11.11 -11.62
C SER A 214 -12.20 10.49 -10.65
N VAL A 215 -12.06 9.20 -10.38
CA VAL A 215 -12.90 8.42 -9.48
C VAL A 215 -12.05 7.78 -8.39
N VAL A 216 -12.51 7.90 -7.15
CA VAL A 216 -11.93 7.31 -5.93
C VAL A 216 -12.63 5.99 -5.64
N TYR A 217 -11.85 4.93 -5.52
CA TYR A 217 -12.32 3.61 -5.08
C TYR A 217 -11.80 3.34 -3.68
N ALA A 218 -12.70 3.02 -2.76
CA ALA A 218 -12.33 2.66 -1.39
C ALA A 218 -13.27 1.58 -0.86
N LEU A 219 -12.74 0.69 -0.02
CA LEU A 219 -13.52 -0.34 0.63
C LEU A 219 -13.77 0.05 2.09
N THR A 220 -14.99 -0.20 2.54
CA THR A 220 -15.44 0.02 3.92
C THR A 220 -16.19 -1.23 4.39
N ASN A 221 -16.20 -1.51 5.69
CA ASN A 221 -17.10 -2.50 6.27
C ASN A 221 -18.39 -1.85 6.77
N ASP A 222 -19.52 -2.53 6.62
CA ASP A 222 -20.76 -2.24 7.34
C ASP A 222 -20.91 -3.29 8.44
N ILE A 223 -20.88 -2.85 9.70
CA ILE A 223 -20.98 -3.73 10.87
C ILE A 223 -22.44 -3.98 11.23
N ALA A 224 -23.35 -3.05 10.91
CA ALA A 224 -24.77 -3.22 11.15
C ALA A 224 -25.36 -4.28 10.22
N ASN A 225 -24.84 -4.36 9.00
CA ASN A 225 -25.09 -5.45 8.07
C ASN A 225 -23.75 -6.00 7.58
N PRO A 226 -23.19 -7.05 8.23
CA PRO A 226 -21.82 -7.52 8.03
C PRO A 226 -21.50 -7.71 6.54
N ALA A 227 -20.88 -6.69 5.95
CA ALA A 227 -20.57 -6.64 4.54
C ALA A 227 -19.35 -5.77 4.27
N VAL A 228 -18.57 -6.17 3.27
CA VAL A 228 -17.57 -5.32 2.63
C VAL A 228 -18.24 -4.55 1.50
N ILE A 229 -18.07 -3.23 1.49
CA ILE A 229 -18.67 -2.31 0.54
C ILE A 229 -17.58 -1.66 -0.30
N LEU A 230 -17.70 -1.73 -1.62
CA LEU A 230 -16.93 -0.93 -2.56
C LEU A 230 -17.65 0.39 -2.81
N ASN A 231 -16.96 1.50 -2.53
CA ASN A 231 -17.41 2.84 -2.80
C ASN A 231 -16.71 3.39 -4.03
N GLU A 232 -17.45 4.10 -4.86
CA GLU A 232 -16.97 4.77 -6.06
C GLU A 232 -17.41 6.23 -6.02
N LEU A 233 -16.48 7.13 -5.70
CA LEU A 233 -16.78 8.54 -5.45
C LEU A 233 -16.05 9.45 -6.43
N SER A 234 -16.73 10.51 -6.85
CA SER A 234 -16.14 11.61 -7.61
C SER A 234 -14.99 12.24 -6.84
N THR A 235 -13.85 12.43 -7.51
CA THR A 235 -12.72 13.21 -6.96
C THR A 235 -13.06 14.70 -6.77
N GLU A 236 -14.13 15.20 -7.40
CA GLU A 236 -14.51 16.62 -7.32
C GLU A 236 -15.25 16.96 -6.03
N ASP A 237 -16.26 16.18 -5.67
CA ASP A 237 -17.22 16.53 -4.63
C ASP A 237 -17.60 15.35 -3.72
N GLY A 238 -17.02 14.17 -3.93
CA GLY A 238 -17.35 12.97 -3.15
C GLY A 238 -18.72 12.38 -3.50
N SER A 239 -19.40 12.86 -4.53
CA SER A 239 -20.67 12.28 -4.98
C SER A 239 -20.45 10.87 -5.55
N PRO A 240 -21.40 9.94 -5.37
CA PRO A 240 -21.29 8.61 -5.94
C PRO A 240 -21.34 8.65 -7.47
N HIS A 241 -20.43 7.95 -8.14
CA HIS A 241 -20.37 7.94 -9.61
C HIS A 241 -21.53 7.15 -10.24
N HIS A 242 -22.10 6.16 -9.52
CA HIS A 242 -23.22 5.36 -10.01
C HIS A 242 -24.32 5.18 -8.94
N GLY A 243 -25.51 5.75 -9.17
CA GLY A 243 -26.80 5.33 -8.59
C GLY A 243 -27.00 5.46 -7.07
N GLY A 244 -25.93 5.64 -6.29
CA GLY A 244 -25.95 5.69 -4.83
C GLY A 244 -24.59 5.32 -4.22
N TYR A 245 -24.47 5.46 -2.91
CA TYR A 245 -23.34 4.93 -2.16
C TYR A 245 -23.42 3.39 -2.11
N ALA A 246 -22.28 2.70 -2.00
CA ALA A 246 -22.14 1.25 -2.17
C ALA A 246 -22.33 0.74 -3.61
N ALA A 247 -21.30 0.90 -4.44
CA ALA A 247 -21.26 0.43 -5.83
C ALA A 247 -21.24 -1.12 -5.93
N TYR A 248 -20.73 -1.81 -4.90
CA TYR A 248 -20.80 -3.26 -4.72
C TYR A 248 -20.80 -3.62 -3.23
N SER A 249 -21.40 -4.75 -2.87
CA SER A 249 -21.22 -5.32 -1.53
C SER A 249 -21.09 -6.84 -1.55
N VAL A 250 -20.37 -7.36 -0.56
CA VAL A 250 -20.23 -8.79 -0.28
C VAL A 250 -20.50 -9.01 1.19
N ALA A 251 -21.39 -9.93 1.53
CA ALA A 251 -21.59 -10.36 2.91
C ALA A 251 -20.28 -10.93 3.48
N SER A 252 -19.82 -10.33 4.57
CA SER A 252 -18.55 -10.66 5.23
C SER A 252 -18.62 -10.17 6.66
N THR A 253 -18.31 -11.06 7.60
CA THR A 253 -18.24 -10.70 9.02
C THR A 253 -16.85 -10.22 9.40
N SER A 254 -15.94 -10.18 8.43
CA SER A 254 -14.58 -9.70 8.62
C SER A 254 -14.56 -8.19 8.80
N SER A 255 -13.79 -7.75 9.79
CA SER A 255 -13.34 -6.37 9.83
C SER A 255 -12.34 -6.13 8.69
N TYR A 256 -11.33 -6.97 8.47
CA TYR A 256 -10.23 -6.58 7.58
C TYR A 256 -10.50 -6.74 6.08
N ILE A 257 -10.13 -5.70 5.35
CA ILE A 257 -10.30 -5.59 3.90
C ILE A 257 -8.99 -5.09 3.29
N THR A 258 -8.62 -5.66 2.15
CA THR A 258 -7.45 -5.20 1.38
C THR A 258 -7.70 -3.88 0.66
N SER A 259 -6.65 -3.24 0.12
CA SER A 259 -6.83 -2.07 -0.76
C SER A 259 -7.25 -2.51 -2.16
N PRO A 260 -8.24 -1.85 -2.79
CA PRO A 260 -8.69 -2.21 -4.12
C PRO A 260 -7.61 -1.92 -5.17
N ALA A 261 -7.46 -2.83 -6.13
CA ALA A 261 -6.68 -2.60 -7.35
C ALA A 261 -7.63 -2.50 -8.54
N ILE A 262 -7.42 -1.53 -9.44
CA ILE A 262 -8.32 -1.28 -10.56
C ILE A 262 -7.61 -1.34 -11.91
N ASP A 263 -8.11 -2.23 -12.78
CA ASP A 263 -7.74 -2.30 -14.19
C ASP A 263 -8.93 -2.00 -15.09
N ASP A 264 -8.78 -1.01 -15.96
CA ASP A 264 -9.87 -0.40 -16.73
C ASP A 264 -11.14 -0.23 -15.87
N SER A 265 -12.15 -1.07 -16.07
CA SER A 265 -13.42 -1.06 -15.33
C SER A 265 -13.54 -2.14 -14.24
N ILE A 266 -12.52 -2.96 -14.04
CA ILE A 266 -12.54 -4.12 -13.14
C ILE A 266 -11.78 -3.77 -11.86
N VAL A 267 -12.45 -3.90 -10.72
CA VAL A 267 -11.87 -3.75 -9.39
C VAL A 267 -11.62 -5.12 -8.78
N TYR A 268 -10.41 -5.30 -8.25
CA TYR A 268 -9.96 -6.50 -7.54
C TYR A 268 -9.77 -6.18 -6.06
N PHE A 269 -10.28 -7.04 -5.19
CA PHE A 269 -10.06 -6.90 -3.75
C PHE A 269 -10.22 -8.24 -3.03
N GLY A 270 -9.41 -8.44 -2.00
CA GLY A 270 -9.50 -9.56 -1.06
C GLY A 270 -10.23 -9.19 0.23
N VAL A 271 -10.85 -10.21 0.84
CA VAL A 271 -11.42 -10.19 2.19
C VAL A 271 -10.76 -11.28 3.05
N MET A 272 -10.73 -11.13 4.37
CA MET A 272 -10.02 -12.07 5.26
C MET A 272 -10.51 -13.50 5.22
N GLU A 273 -11.76 -13.75 4.82
CA GLU A 273 -12.24 -15.11 4.72
C GLU A 273 -11.47 -15.89 3.65
N GLY A 274 -10.58 -15.24 2.89
CA GLY A 274 -9.73 -15.86 1.88
C GLY A 274 -10.35 -15.76 0.48
N SER A 275 -11.29 -14.85 0.27
CA SER A 275 -11.95 -14.67 -1.02
C SER A 275 -11.36 -13.45 -1.73
N LEU A 276 -10.79 -13.66 -2.91
CA LEU A 276 -10.43 -12.62 -3.86
C LEU A 276 -11.62 -12.41 -4.81
N TYR A 277 -12.07 -11.17 -4.96
CA TYR A 277 -13.16 -10.78 -5.85
C TYR A 277 -12.63 -9.99 -7.03
N ALA A 278 -13.24 -10.23 -8.19
CA ALA A 278 -13.18 -9.31 -9.32
C ALA A 278 -14.59 -8.85 -9.65
N VAL A 279 -14.77 -7.54 -9.69
CA VAL A 279 -16.06 -6.91 -9.94
C VAL A 279 -15.92 -5.91 -11.08
N LYS A 280 -16.93 -5.77 -11.92
CA LYS A 280 -16.94 -4.77 -12.99
C LYS A 280 -18.28 -4.03 -13.02
N ASN A 281 -18.29 -2.77 -13.44
CA ASN A 281 -19.50 -2.04 -13.82
C ASN A 281 -20.43 -2.92 -14.66
N GLY A 282 -21.67 -3.06 -14.19
CA GLY A 282 -22.78 -3.72 -14.87
C GLY A 282 -23.75 -2.72 -15.49
N ASP A 283 -24.82 -3.23 -16.10
CA ASP A 283 -25.77 -2.45 -16.90
C ASP A 283 -26.68 -1.50 -16.08
N TYR A 284 -26.68 -1.62 -14.75
CA TYR A 284 -27.65 -0.95 -13.85
C TYR A 284 -27.01 -0.08 -12.76
N MET A 285 -25.94 0.66 -13.05
CA MET A 285 -25.30 1.58 -12.07
C MET A 285 -24.71 0.87 -10.83
N PHE A 286 -24.50 -0.44 -10.89
CA PHE A 286 -23.83 -1.22 -9.85
C PHE A 286 -22.80 -2.14 -10.48
N PHE A 287 -21.79 -2.49 -9.69
CA PHE A 287 -20.84 -3.52 -10.07
C PHE A 287 -21.49 -4.91 -9.98
N ASN A 288 -21.11 -5.79 -10.90
CA ASN A 288 -21.44 -7.21 -10.85
C ASN A 288 -20.18 -8.03 -10.59
N LYS A 289 -20.35 -9.12 -9.82
CA LYS A 289 -19.29 -10.12 -9.65
C LYS A 289 -18.96 -10.75 -11.00
N ARG A 290 -17.71 -10.61 -11.43
CA ARG A 290 -17.17 -11.33 -12.59
C ARG A 290 -16.75 -12.74 -12.19
N TRP A 291 -15.95 -12.82 -11.13
CA TRP A 291 -15.51 -14.07 -10.54
C TRP A 291 -15.09 -13.85 -9.09
N SER A 292 -14.98 -14.94 -8.35
CA SER A 292 -14.36 -14.98 -7.03
C SER A 292 -13.45 -16.20 -6.94
N PHE A 293 -12.30 -16.04 -6.29
CA PHE A 293 -11.32 -17.10 -6.09
C PHE A 293 -11.07 -17.30 -4.58
N LYS A 294 -11.02 -18.56 -4.13
CA LYS A 294 -10.85 -18.90 -2.71
C LYS A 294 -9.42 -19.39 -2.45
N THR A 295 -8.69 -18.70 -1.59
CA THR A 295 -7.39 -19.12 -1.03
C THR A 295 -7.60 -20.07 0.14
N GLY A 296 -6.50 -20.71 0.59
CA GLY A 296 -6.54 -21.62 1.74
C GLY A 296 -6.58 -20.88 3.09
N GLY A 297 -6.13 -19.63 3.12
CA GLY A 297 -6.08 -18.78 4.31
C GLY A 297 -6.53 -17.34 4.03
N ALA A 298 -6.41 -16.49 5.04
CA ALA A 298 -6.85 -15.09 4.96
C ALA A 298 -6.00 -14.27 3.98
N ILE A 299 -6.64 -13.37 3.25
CA ILE A 299 -5.95 -12.43 2.36
C ILE A 299 -5.72 -11.11 3.11
N TYR A 300 -4.45 -10.79 3.35
CA TYR A 300 -4.03 -9.49 3.91
C TYR A 300 -3.29 -8.62 2.89
N SER A 301 -2.74 -9.23 1.84
CA SER A 301 -2.04 -8.52 0.78
C SER A 301 -3.06 -7.88 -0.15
N SER A 302 -2.82 -6.61 -0.49
CA SER A 302 -3.57 -5.96 -1.57
C SER A 302 -3.23 -6.64 -2.90
N PRO A 303 -4.23 -6.89 -3.77
CA PRO A 303 -3.96 -7.51 -5.05
C PRO A 303 -3.14 -6.58 -5.95
N SER A 304 -2.25 -7.16 -6.74
CA SER A 304 -1.64 -6.50 -7.90
C SER A 304 -1.96 -7.28 -9.17
N PHE A 305 -1.70 -6.70 -10.33
CA PHE A 305 -2.01 -7.37 -11.58
C PHE A 305 -1.07 -6.98 -12.71
N ASP A 306 -0.94 -7.87 -13.69
CA ASP A 306 -0.42 -7.58 -15.02
C ASP A 306 -1.56 -7.66 -16.06
N ASP A 307 -1.21 -7.74 -17.34
CA ASP A 307 -2.17 -7.79 -18.45
C ASP A 307 -3.14 -8.98 -18.36
N SER A 308 -2.77 -10.08 -17.70
CA SER A 308 -3.53 -11.33 -17.74
C SER A 308 -3.69 -12.03 -16.39
N THR A 309 -3.07 -11.52 -15.33
CA THR A 309 -2.95 -12.19 -14.04
C THR A 309 -3.18 -11.21 -12.89
N VAL A 310 -3.87 -11.66 -11.85
CA VAL A 310 -3.98 -11.00 -10.56
C VAL A 310 -3.16 -11.79 -9.55
N TYR A 311 -2.32 -11.11 -8.78
CA TYR A 311 -1.44 -11.66 -7.76
C TYR A 311 -1.94 -11.27 -6.37
N VAL A 312 -1.99 -12.23 -5.46
CA VAL A 312 -2.41 -11.97 -4.08
C VAL A 312 -1.69 -12.88 -3.09
N GLY A 313 -1.18 -12.32 -2.00
CA GLY A 313 -0.60 -13.05 -0.88
C GLY A 313 -1.67 -13.50 0.12
N SER A 314 -1.48 -14.68 0.70
CA SER A 314 -2.39 -15.28 1.67
C SER A 314 -1.64 -15.74 2.93
N ASN A 315 -2.35 -15.77 4.05
CA ASN A 315 -1.88 -16.25 5.36
C ASN A 315 -1.84 -17.79 5.45
N ASP A 316 -2.03 -18.49 4.34
CA ASP A 316 -1.69 -19.90 4.18
C ASP A 316 -0.24 -20.11 3.69
N GLY A 317 0.51 -19.02 3.52
CA GLY A 317 1.90 -19.03 3.05
C GLY A 317 2.08 -19.03 1.53
N PHE A 318 1.00 -18.90 0.77
CA PHE A 318 1.06 -18.89 -0.68
C PHE A 318 0.89 -17.49 -1.28
N LEU A 319 1.64 -17.26 -2.36
CA LEU A 319 1.33 -16.25 -3.35
C LEU A 319 0.51 -16.93 -4.44
N TYR A 320 -0.67 -16.41 -4.72
CA TYR A 320 -1.57 -16.92 -5.75
C TYR A 320 -1.49 -16.05 -7.00
N ALA A 321 -1.41 -16.69 -8.16
CA ALA A 321 -1.57 -16.07 -9.47
C ALA A 321 -2.85 -16.57 -10.12
N VAL A 322 -3.82 -15.67 -10.28
CA VAL A 322 -5.17 -15.97 -10.74
C VAL A 322 -5.36 -15.33 -12.11
N ASN A 323 -5.95 -16.06 -13.07
CA ASN A 323 -6.30 -15.51 -14.36
C ASN A 323 -7.27 -14.34 -14.20
N LYS A 324 -6.87 -13.17 -14.71
CA LYS A 324 -7.59 -11.91 -14.56
C LYS A 324 -9.01 -11.93 -15.14
N PHE A 325 -9.24 -12.74 -16.17
CA PHE A 325 -10.50 -12.80 -16.91
C PHE A 325 -11.42 -13.90 -16.38
N SER A 326 -10.88 -15.09 -16.10
CA SER A 326 -11.69 -16.25 -15.70
C SER A 326 -11.75 -16.50 -14.19
N GLY A 327 -10.82 -15.96 -13.40
CA GLY A 327 -10.68 -16.27 -11.98
C GLY A 327 -10.06 -17.64 -11.69
N ASN A 328 -9.57 -18.35 -12.71
CA ASN A 328 -8.93 -19.65 -12.53
C ASN A 328 -7.50 -19.51 -12.03
N LEU A 329 -7.08 -20.40 -11.12
CA LEU A 329 -5.69 -20.49 -10.69
C LEU A 329 -4.77 -20.76 -11.89
N LYS A 330 -3.74 -19.93 -12.07
CA LYS A 330 -2.64 -20.19 -13.00
C LYS A 330 -1.52 -20.97 -12.31
N TRP A 331 -1.05 -20.43 -11.19
CA TRP A 331 -0.02 -21.05 -10.36
C TRP A 331 -0.10 -20.50 -8.93
N LYS A 332 0.56 -21.20 -8.00
CA LYS A 332 0.79 -20.69 -6.64
C LYS A 332 2.21 -21.01 -6.22
N PHE A 333 2.82 -20.11 -5.46
CA PHE A 333 4.17 -20.24 -4.94
C PHE A 333 4.14 -20.29 -3.41
N TYR A 334 4.87 -21.22 -2.81
CA TYR A 334 4.98 -21.34 -1.35
C TYR A 334 6.25 -20.65 -0.87
N GLY A 335 6.11 -19.58 -0.09
CA GLY A 335 7.22 -18.74 0.39
C GLY A 335 7.85 -19.21 1.71
N GLU A 336 7.81 -20.52 1.98
CA GLU A 336 8.40 -21.17 3.18
C GLU A 336 7.97 -20.57 4.54
N SER A 337 6.82 -19.90 4.62
CA SER A 337 6.33 -19.34 5.88
C SER A 337 4.81 -19.18 5.90
N ILE A 338 4.27 -18.93 7.09
CA ILE A 338 2.84 -18.80 7.41
C ILE A 338 2.25 -17.51 6.82
N GLN A 339 3.04 -16.52 6.39
CA GLN A 339 2.50 -15.20 6.00
C GLN A 339 3.19 -14.60 4.77
N ILE A 340 2.40 -14.37 3.72
CA ILE A 340 2.72 -13.40 2.67
C ILE A 340 1.78 -12.20 2.88
N ALA A 341 2.16 -11.33 3.80
CA ALA A 341 1.41 -10.12 4.14
C ALA A 341 1.77 -8.92 3.25
N SER A 342 2.96 -8.92 2.66
CA SER A 342 3.37 -7.87 1.72
C SER A 342 2.59 -7.96 0.42
N SER A 343 2.19 -6.82 -0.14
CA SER A 343 1.48 -6.82 -1.41
C SER A 343 2.48 -6.98 -2.56
N PRO A 344 2.26 -7.91 -3.50
CA PRO A 344 3.19 -8.18 -4.58
C PRO A 344 3.30 -6.98 -5.54
N VAL A 345 4.48 -6.72 -6.09
CA VAL A 345 4.68 -5.80 -7.23
C VAL A 345 5.05 -6.59 -8.45
N VAL A 346 4.41 -6.32 -9.59
CA VAL A 346 4.79 -6.92 -10.88
C VAL A 346 5.40 -5.87 -11.80
N SER A 347 6.56 -6.20 -12.37
CA SER A 347 7.25 -5.37 -13.37
C SER A 347 7.96 -6.27 -14.36
N ASP A 348 7.69 -6.07 -15.66
CA ASP A 348 8.39 -6.73 -16.77
C ASP A 348 8.44 -8.26 -16.66
N GLY A 349 7.30 -8.85 -16.32
CA GLY A 349 7.16 -10.29 -16.18
C GLY A 349 7.86 -10.88 -14.94
N VAL A 350 8.22 -10.05 -13.95
CA VAL A 350 8.73 -10.48 -12.65
C VAL A 350 7.83 -9.97 -11.53
N VAL A 351 7.44 -10.86 -10.63
CA VAL A 351 6.67 -10.56 -9.42
C VAL A 351 7.64 -10.51 -8.23
N PHE A 352 7.68 -9.38 -7.53
CA PHE A 352 8.45 -9.18 -6.32
C PHE A 352 7.53 -9.20 -5.12
N VAL A 353 7.90 -9.96 -4.08
CA VAL A 353 7.10 -10.09 -2.87
C VAL A 353 8.01 -10.36 -1.66
N GLY A 354 7.68 -9.75 -0.53
CA GLY A 354 8.28 -10.05 0.77
C GLY A 354 7.57 -11.22 1.46
N GLY A 355 8.35 -12.18 1.95
CA GLY A 355 7.90 -13.24 2.86
C GLY A 355 8.54 -13.09 4.24
N SER A 356 8.35 -14.08 5.11
CA SER A 356 8.80 -13.94 6.51
C SER A 356 10.31 -13.97 6.72
N ASN A 357 11.13 -14.41 5.77
CA ASN A 357 12.60 -14.35 5.92
C ASN A 357 13.31 -13.88 4.65
N TYR A 358 12.57 -13.76 3.55
CA TYR A 358 13.12 -13.58 2.23
C TYR A 358 12.32 -12.56 1.43
N VAL A 359 13.03 -11.91 0.51
CA VAL A 359 12.43 -11.23 -0.62
C VAL A 359 12.54 -12.18 -1.81
N TYR A 360 11.43 -12.41 -2.49
CA TYR A 360 11.36 -13.28 -3.66
C TYR A 360 11.15 -12.45 -4.92
N ALA A 361 11.84 -12.84 -5.99
CA ALA A 361 11.46 -12.50 -7.34
C ALA A 361 11.05 -13.78 -8.08
N LEU A 362 9.84 -13.77 -8.63
CA LEU A 362 9.24 -14.90 -9.32
C LEU A 362 8.96 -14.52 -10.77
N TYR A 363 9.13 -15.44 -11.71
CA TYR A 363 8.67 -15.19 -13.07
C TYR A 363 7.14 -15.18 -13.11
N ALA A 364 6.56 -14.09 -13.61
CA ALA A 364 5.11 -13.89 -13.70
C ALA A 364 4.40 -15.00 -14.49
N LYS A 365 5.10 -15.58 -15.48
CA LYS A 365 4.58 -16.61 -16.39
C LYS A 365 4.20 -17.92 -15.68
N ASP A 366 4.96 -18.34 -14.67
CA ASP A 366 4.85 -19.69 -14.08
C ASP A 366 5.10 -19.75 -12.57
N GLY A 367 5.46 -18.63 -11.93
CA GLY A 367 5.72 -18.57 -10.50
C GLY A 367 7.05 -19.19 -10.08
N THR A 368 7.92 -19.56 -11.01
CA THR A 368 9.24 -20.10 -10.69
C THR A 368 10.15 -19.02 -10.12
N VAL A 369 10.99 -19.39 -9.16
CA VAL A 369 11.90 -18.46 -8.49
C VAL A 369 12.97 -18.00 -9.48
N LYS A 370 13.00 -16.68 -9.73
CA LYS A 370 14.10 -16.03 -10.44
C LYS A 370 15.29 -15.83 -9.51
N TRP A 371 15.03 -15.30 -8.32
CA TRP A 371 16.00 -15.21 -7.22
C TRP A 371 15.26 -15.10 -5.88
N GLN A 372 15.99 -15.40 -4.80
CA GLN A 372 15.56 -15.15 -3.43
C GLN A 372 16.70 -14.51 -2.65
N SER A 373 16.41 -13.51 -1.82
CA SER A 373 17.41 -12.80 -1.02
C SER A 373 16.98 -12.80 0.44
N ALA A 374 17.90 -13.12 1.36
CA ALA A 374 17.60 -13.21 2.78
C ALA A 374 17.46 -11.81 3.38
N ALA A 375 16.32 -11.53 4.02
CA ALA A 375 16.11 -10.34 4.84
C ALA A 375 16.37 -10.63 6.34
N GLY A 376 16.45 -11.90 6.73
CA GLY A 376 16.84 -12.36 8.07
C GLY A 376 15.77 -12.22 9.15
N ILE A 377 14.70 -11.46 8.91
CA ILE A 377 13.52 -11.21 9.75
C ILE A 377 12.31 -10.93 8.82
N PRO A 378 11.04 -11.08 9.25
CA PRO A 378 9.87 -10.78 8.43
C PRO A 378 9.93 -9.49 7.61
N VAL A 379 9.55 -9.65 6.33
CA VAL A 379 9.37 -8.57 5.38
C VAL A 379 7.88 -8.40 5.16
N SER A 380 7.30 -7.51 5.93
CA SER A 380 5.87 -7.19 5.93
C SER A 380 5.55 -5.96 5.08
N SER A 381 6.54 -5.11 4.79
CA SER A 381 6.37 -3.96 3.89
C SER A 381 6.17 -4.39 2.43
N SER A 382 5.39 -3.60 1.68
CA SER A 382 5.21 -3.86 0.25
C SER A 382 6.41 -3.34 -0.55
N PRO A 383 7.00 -4.12 -1.48
CA PRO A 383 8.10 -3.64 -2.32
C PRO A 383 7.71 -2.41 -3.15
N CYS A 384 8.71 -1.60 -3.50
CA CYS A 384 8.63 -0.57 -4.54
C CYS A 384 9.67 -0.90 -5.62
N VAL A 385 9.27 -0.92 -6.90
CA VAL A 385 10.15 -1.24 -8.02
C VAL A 385 10.31 -0.04 -8.94
N ILE A 386 11.54 0.31 -9.30
CA ILE A 386 11.81 1.36 -10.29
C ILE A 386 12.03 0.74 -11.67
N THR A 387 11.27 1.19 -12.67
CA THR A 387 11.47 0.79 -14.07
C THR A 387 12.67 1.49 -14.71
N LYS A 388 13.08 1.05 -15.90
CA LYS A 388 14.18 1.68 -16.65
C LYS A 388 13.90 3.13 -17.02
N GLN A 389 12.64 3.56 -17.03
CA GLN A 389 12.25 4.96 -17.27
C GLN A 389 12.13 5.80 -15.99
N GLY A 390 12.46 5.25 -14.81
CA GLY A 390 12.38 5.97 -13.54
C GLY A 390 10.97 6.03 -12.93
N ALA A 391 10.02 5.24 -13.43
CA ALA A 391 8.69 5.13 -12.83
C ALA A 391 8.70 4.15 -11.65
N ALA A 392 8.04 4.50 -10.54
CA ALA A 392 7.89 3.64 -9.37
C ALA A 392 6.60 2.84 -9.43
N ILE A 393 6.68 1.52 -9.28
CA ILE A 393 5.54 0.61 -9.21
C ILE A 393 5.38 0.14 -7.76
N HIS A 394 4.17 0.31 -7.23
CA HIS A 394 3.77 -0.11 -5.87
C HIS A 394 2.72 -1.23 -5.94
N GLY A 395 2.55 -2.02 -4.87
CA GLY A 395 1.74 -3.25 -4.91
C GLY A 395 0.22 -3.08 -5.11
N SER A 396 -0.33 -1.85 -5.06
CA SER A 396 -1.73 -1.55 -5.43
C SER A 396 -1.74 -0.48 -6.51
N VAL A 397 -1.43 -0.87 -7.74
CA VAL A 397 -1.42 0.05 -8.88
C VAL A 397 -2.86 0.26 -9.37
N SER A 398 -3.33 1.52 -9.44
CA SER A 398 -4.34 1.88 -10.42
C SER A 398 -3.63 1.96 -11.77
N GLY A 399 -3.98 1.06 -12.69
CA GLY A 399 -3.11 0.63 -13.79
C GLY A 399 -2.29 1.74 -14.47
N MET A 400 -0.96 1.68 -14.33
CA MET A 400 -0.05 2.33 -15.26
C MET A 400 0.10 1.40 -16.47
N LYS A 401 -0.61 1.71 -17.57
CA LYS A 401 -0.24 1.20 -18.89
C LYS A 401 1.07 1.89 -19.29
N ASN A 402 2.07 1.10 -19.69
CA ASN A 402 3.36 1.56 -20.22
C ASN A 402 3.23 2.59 -21.33
#